data_AF-A0A967GRF4-F1
#
_entry.id   AF-A0A967GRF4-F1
#
_cell.length_a   1.000
_cell.length_b   1.000
_cell.length_c   1.000
_cell.angle_alpha   90.00
_cell.angle_beta   90.00
_cell.angle_gamma   90.00
#
_symmetry.space_group_name_H-M   'P 1'
#
loop_
_entity.id
_entity.type
_entity.pdbx_description
1 polymer ?
#
loop_
_entity_poly.entity_id
_entity_poly.type
_entity_poly.pdbx_seq_one_letter_code
_entity_poly.pdbx_strand_id
1 'polypeptide(L)'
;RQRLSSHQNAAHAAENRIRFNHERCEELRERIATNRNDLQVAEQKLAQQELDFSVSKEELDALLERIAEQDQALAQKSATVAELRRQRESTANRLHEVREEAKQLEAAVASCAARLESADAASAASRDRLRHLGDEEEVLKVELAELQATEADLKRKIEEEEERTRQIEEQQLAAERNFQHGRGDLESARERRFGLDRNLTARRSRLELLRQLLASGEGLREGTQSVLTGLDDPQLIKPGLRGVLGSKLRVREGFERAVEGALGSNLEAVLVRDAELADAILERLEQSGQGEVSLLAPEWIPKTADRQLMTVPEGAECWANDCVQAEAELTPVVERLLENVLVVRDRAVAQTL
;
A
#
# COMPACT_ATOMS: atom_id res chain seq x y z
N ARG A 1 108.18 119.58 160.50
CA ARG A 1 108.82 118.76 159.43
C ARG A 1 108.01 117.50 159.02
N GLN A 2 106.76 117.28 159.46
CA GLN A 2 105.93 116.13 159.00
C GLN A 2 104.79 116.47 158.01
N ARG A 3 104.53 117.75 157.72
CA ARG A 3 103.43 118.17 156.80
C ARG A 3 103.82 118.27 155.31
N LEU A 4 105.10 118.14 154.95
CA LEU A 4 105.53 118.27 153.54
C LEU A 4 105.51 116.95 152.74
N SER A 5 105.50 115.79 153.42
CA SER A 5 105.59 114.47 152.76
C SER A 5 104.23 113.91 152.31
N SER A 6 103.10 114.29 152.91
CA SER A 6 101.79 113.74 152.51
C SER A 6 101.19 114.40 151.26
N HIS A 7 101.63 115.60 150.89
CA HIS A 7 101.10 116.28 149.70
C HIS A 7 101.77 115.84 148.38
N GLN A 8 102.99 115.30 148.39
CA GLN A 8 103.64 114.79 147.17
C GLN A 8 103.09 113.42 146.71
N ASN A 9 102.69 112.54 147.64
CA ASN A 9 102.14 111.23 147.28
C ASN A 9 100.72 111.30 146.68
N ALA A 10 99.93 112.32 146.99
CA ALA A 10 98.57 112.47 146.45
C ALA A 10 98.57 112.93 144.98
N ALA A 11 99.54 113.74 144.56
CA ALA A 11 99.61 114.25 143.18
C ALA A 11 99.98 113.15 142.18
N HIS A 12 100.91 112.26 142.53
CA HIS A 12 101.38 111.20 141.61
C HIS A 12 100.31 110.13 141.34
N ALA A 13 99.40 109.90 142.28
CA ALA A 13 98.27 108.98 142.11
C ALA A 13 97.19 109.51 141.15
N ALA A 14 97.03 110.83 141.05
CA ALA A 14 96.06 111.45 140.14
C ALA A 14 96.53 111.42 138.68
N GLU A 15 97.81 111.67 138.41
CA GLU A 15 98.39 111.60 137.05
C GLU A 15 98.29 110.20 136.43
N ASN A 16 98.58 109.15 137.21
CA ASN A 16 98.48 107.77 136.72
C ASN A 16 97.05 107.39 136.29
N ARG A 17 96.04 108.01 136.90
CA ARG A 17 94.62 107.72 136.64
C ARG A 17 94.09 108.46 135.40
N ILE A 18 94.67 109.62 135.07
CA ILE A 18 94.35 110.36 133.84
C ILE A 18 94.93 109.65 132.62
N ARG A 19 96.19 109.17 132.70
CA ARG A 19 96.83 108.45 131.60
C ARG A 19 96.09 107.17 131.22
N PHE A 20 95.71 106.35 132.21
CA PHE A 20 94.96 105.11 131.98
C PHE A 20 93.58 105.37 131.35
N ASN A 21 92.91 106.46 131.71
CA ASN A 21 91.63 106.83 131.08
C ASN A 21 91.80 107.34 129.64
N HIS A 22 92.95 107.93 129.31
CA HIS A 22 93.22 108.39 127.95
C HIS A 22 93.46 107.21 126.99
N GLU A 23 94.31 106.26 127.39
CA GLU A 23 94.58 105.03 126.63
C GLU A 23 93.29 104.23 126.38
N ARG A 24 92.44 104.11 127.40
CA ARG A 24 91.16 103.40 127.28
C ARG A 24 90.13 104.11 126.40
N CYS A 25 90.20 105.43 126.27
CA CYS A 25 89.38 106.18 125.33
C CYS A 25 89.83 106.01 123.88
N GLU A 26 91.14 105.89 123.61
CA GLU A 26 91.64 105.62 122.27
C GLU A 26 91.29 104.20 121.80
N GLU A 27 91.48 103.19 122.64
CA GLU A 27 91.14 101.79 122.32
C GLU A 27 89.65 101.62 121.99
N LEU A 28 88.76 102.29 122.73
CA LEU A 28 87.33 102.29 122.45
C LEU A 28 86.97 103.04 121.15
N ARG A 29 87.70 104.12 120.82
CA ARG A 29 87.50 104.84 119.55
C ARG A 29 87.94 104.00 118.36
N GLU A 30 89.07 103.29 118.46
CA GLU A 30 89.50 102.36 117.42
C GLU A 30 88.46 101.24 117.23
N ARG A 31 87.98 100.60 118.30
CA ARG A 31 86.93 99.58 118.19
C ARG A 31 85.64 100.09 117.56
N ILE A 32 85.23 101.32 117.88
CA ILE A 32 84.06 101.93 117.24
C ILE A 32 84.31 102.19 115.75
N ALA A 33 85.52 102.58 115.37
CA ALA A 33 85.88 102.77 113.96
C ALA A 33 85.89 101.45 113.19
N THR A 34 86.48 100.38 113.75
CA THR A 34 86.50 99.05 113.13
C THR A 34 85.09 98.49 112.96
N ASN A 35 84.26 98.57 114.02
CA ASN A 35 82.87 98.11 113.95
C ASN A 35 82.04 98.91 112.95
N ARG A 36 82.28 100.22 112.79
CA ARG A 36 81.61 101.03 111.77
C ARG A 36 82.00 100.60 110.36
N ASN A 37 83.28 100.30 110.14
CA ASN A 37 83.75 99.83 108.84
C ASN A 37 83.18 98.44 108.52
N ASP A 38 83.17 97.53 109.49
CA ASP A 38 82.58 96.19 109.32
C ASP A 38 81.06 96.26 109.07
N LEU A 39 80.36 97.17 109.75
CA LEU A 39 78.94 97.43 109.51
C LEU A 39 78.71 97.94 108.08
N GLN A 40 79.53 98.88 107.61
CA GLN A 40 79.45 99.41 106.25
C GLN A 40 79.71 98.33 105.18
N VAL A 41 80.70 97.46 105.41
CA VAL A 41 80.97 96.32 104.53
C VAL A 41 79.83 95.31 104.54
N ALA A 42 79.23 95.05 105.70
CA ALA A 42 78.08 94.16 105.82
C ALA A 42 76.83 94.75 105.13
N GLU A 43 76.58 96.05 105.27
CA GLU A 43 75.50 96.76 104.59
C GLU A 43 75.69 96.74 103.06
N GLN A 44 76.92 96.92 102.57
CA GLN A 44 77.22 96.79 101.14
C GLN A 44 77.00 95.37 100.61
N LYS A 45 77.43 94.35 101.37
CA LYS A 45 77.18 92.94 101.01
C LYS A 45 75.70 92.59 101.03
N LEU A 46 74.95 93.10 102.00
CA LEU A 46 73.51 92.90 102.09
C LEU A 46 72.81 93.54 100.88
N ALA A 47 73.13 94.79 100.55
CA ALA A 47 72.58 95.47 99.38
C ALA A 47 72.91 94.74 98.07
N GLN A 48 74.13 94.19 97.96
CA GLN A 48 74.53 93.41 96.79
C GLN A 48 73.78 92.07 96.70
N GLN A 49 73.59 91.37 97.83
CA GLN A 49 72.79 90.14 97.89
C GLN A 49 71.30 90.39 97.62
N GLU A 50 70.75 91.51 98.09
CA GLU A 50 69.37 91.91 97.77
C GLU A 50 69.20 92.19 96.28
N LEU A 51 70.19 92.83 95.64
CA LEU A 51 70.21 93.04 94.20
C LEU A 51 70.29 91.71 93.45
N ASP A 52 71.24 90.84 93.79
CA ASP A 52 71.42 89.52 93.15
C ASP A 52 70.18 88.64 93.33
N PHE A 53 69.51 88.70 94.49
CA PHE A 53 68.25 88.01 94.72
C PHE A 53 67.12 88.59 93.86
N SER A 54 67.05 89.90 93.70
CA SER A 54 66.06 90.53 92.82
C SER A 54 66.25 90.11 91.36
N VAL A 55 67.49 90.10 90.87
CA VAL A 55 67.83 89.67 89.50
C VAL A 55 67.51 88.18 89.32
N SER A 56 67.92 87.33 90.26
CA SER A 56 67.63 85.88 90.20
C SER A 56 66.13 85.59 90.24
N LYS A 57 65.36 86.40 90.98
CA LYS A 57 63.90 86.29 91.04
C LYS A 57 63.26 86.71 89.71
N GLU A 58 63.70 87.82 89.13
CA GLU A 58 63.24 88.25 87.80
C GLU A 58 63.58 87.21 86.71
N GLU A 59 64.78 86.61 86.78
CA GLU A 59 65.17 85.50 85.88
C GLU A 59 64.31 84.25 86.08
N LEU A 60 63.99 83.90 87.33
CA LEU A 60 63.10 82.78 87.63
C LEU A 60 61.68 83.03 87.12
N ASP A 61 61.14 84.24 87.33
CA ASP A 61 59.82 84.64 86.86
C ASP A 61 59.76 84.59 85.32
N ALA A 62 60.80 85.08 84.62
CA ALA A 62 60.92 84.98 83.16
C ALA A 62 61.02 83.52 82.66
N LEU A 63 61.73 82.65 83.39
CA LEU A 63 61.79 81.22 83.07
C LEU A 63 60.43 80.53 83.29
N LEU A 64 59.70 80.88 84.35
CA LEU A 64 58.37 80.36 84.63
C LEU A 64 57.36 80.80 83.55
N GLU A 65 57.40 82.05 83.11
CA GLU A 65 56.59 82.51 81.96
C GLU A 65 56.92 81.73 80.70
N ARG A 66 58.22 81.52 80.40
CA ARG A 66 58.65 80.76 79.23
C ARG A 66 58.26 79.27 79.29
N ILE A 67 58.28 78.67 80.48
CA ILE A 67 57.77 77.30 80.69
C ILE A 67 56.26 77.26 80.43
N ALA A 68 55.50 78.22 80.95
CA ALA A 68 54.06 78.29 80.73
C ALA A 68 53.70 78.47 79.23
N GLU A 69 54.43 79.31 78.50
CA GLU A 69 54.28 79.45 77.04
C GLU A 69 54.59 78.15 76.30
N GLN A 70 55.67 77.46 76.68
CA GLN A 70 56.05 76.18 76.08
C GLN A 70 55.04 75.07 76.38
N ASP A 71 54.50 75.01 77.59
CA ASP A 71 53.45 74.08 77.99
C ASP A 71 52.16 74.34 77.21
N GLN A 72 51.78 75.61 77.03
CA GLN A 72 50.63 75.97 76.21
C GLN A 72 50.84 75.59 74.74
N ALA A 73 52.03 75.84 74.17
CA ALA A 73 52.36 75.45 72.81
C ALA A 73 52.39 73.92 72.62
N LEU A 74 52.88 73.17 73.62
CA LEU A 74 52.87 71.71 73.63
C LEU A 74 51.45 71.16 73.75
N ALA A 75 50.59 71.77 74.58
CA ALA A 75 49.18 71.44 74.67
C ALA A 75 48.45 71.67 73.33
N GLN A 76 48.70 72.78 72.65
CA GLN A 76 48.12 73.05 71.33
C GLN A 76 48.61 72.04 70.27
N LYS A 77 49.93 71.78 70.21
CA LYS A 77 50.49 70.81 69.26
C LYS A 77 49.99 69.38 69.54
N SER A 78 49.94 68.97 70.81
CA SER A 78 49.41 67.65 71.17
C SER A 78 47.93 67.51 70.80
N ALA A 79 47.12 68.56 70.98
CA ALA A 79 45.72 68.58 70.54
C ALA A 79 45.60 68.43 69.00
N THR A 80 46.39 69.19 68.23
CA THR A 80 46.41 69.06 66.75
C THR A 80 46.87 67.68 66.28
N VAL A 81 47.88 67.09 66.92
CA VAL A 81 48.34 65.72 66.63
C VAL A 81 47.25 64.69 66.95
N ALA A 82 46.53 64.85 68.07
CA ALA A 82 45.42 63.98 68.42
C ALA A 82 44.29 64.04 67.38
N GLU A 83 43.95 65.24 66.92
CA GLU A 83 42.93 65.43 65.88
C GLU A 83 43.37 64.84 64.53
N LEU A 84 44.60 65.11 64.09
CA LEU A 84 45.15 64.51 62.86
C LEU A 84 45.23 62.98 62.94
N ARG A 85 45.54 62.41 64.12
CA ARG A 85 45.51 60.95 64.33
C ARG A 85 44.09 60.41 64.18
N ARG A 86 43.09 61.08 64.76
CA ARG A 86 41.68 60.70 64.63
C ARG A 86 41.19 60.79 63.18
N GLN A 87 41.58 61.84 62.46
CA GLN A 87 41.28 61.98 61.03
C GLN A 87 41.96 60.89 60.20
N ARG A 88 43.25 60.60 60.46
CA ARG A 88 43.98 59.52 59.79
C ARG A 88 43.30 58.17 60.04
N GLU A 89 42.91 57.87 61.27
CA GLU A 89 42.20 56.63 61.61
C GLU A 89 40.85 56.54 60.90
N SER A 90 40.07 57.62 60.88
CA SER A 90 38.80 57.67 60.15
C SER A 90 38.98 57.46 58.65
N THR A 91 39.97 58.11 58.02
CA THR A 91 40.27 57.93 56.59
C THR A 91 40.80 56.53 56.28
N ALA A 92 41.61 55.93 57.17
CA ALA A 92 42.10 54.57 57.02
C ALA A 92 40.96 53.54 57.09
N ASN A 93 40.01 53.73 58.02
CA ASN A 93 38.83 52.87 58.12
C ASN A 93 37.95 52.99 56.88
N ARG A 94 37.67 54.21 56.39
CA ARG A 94 36.93 54.42 55.13
C ARG A 94 37.64 53.80 53.93
N LEU A 95 38.96 53.92 53.85
CA LEU A 95 39.73 53.29 52.78
C LEU A 95 39.65 51.76 52.85
N HIS A 96 39.63 51.19 54.06
CA HIS A 96 39.44 49.75 54.25
C HIS A 96 38.04 49.32 53.80
N GLU A 97 36.99 50.02 54.23
CA GLU A 97 35.61 49.78 53.82
C GLU A 97 35.44 49.81 52.29
N VAL A 98 35.90 50.89 51.64
CA VAL A 98 35.83 51.03 50.17
C VAL A 98 36.63 49.93 49.45
N ARG A 99 37.76 49.50 50.01
CA ARG A 99 38.54 48.39 49.43
C ARG A 99 37.83 47.05 49.54
N GLU A 100 37.16 46.78 50.66
CA GLU A 100 36.38 45.56 50.81
C GLU A 100 35.13 45.59 49.90
N GLU A 101 34.46 46.74 49.77
CA GLU A 101 33.37 46.91 48.80
C GLU A 101 33.85 46.71 47.35
N ALA A 102 35.01 47.28 46.98
CA ALA A 102 35.60 47.09 45.65
C ALA A 102 35.90 45.62 45.37
N LYS A 103 36.48 44.88 46.32
CA LYS A 103 36.70 43.42 46.17
C LYS A 103 35.41 42.64 46.02
N GLN A 104 34.36 43.00 46.78
CA GLN A 104 33.05 42.36 46.65
C GLN A 104 32.42 42.62 45.28
N LEU A 105 32.53 43.85 44.78
CA LEU A 105 32.06 44.21 43.44
C LEU A 105 32.87 43.50 42.34
N GLU A 106 34.19 43.42 42.46
CA GLU A 106 35.04 42.66 41.53
C GLU A 106 34.65 41.18 41.50
N ALA A 107 34.42 40.56 42.66
CA ALA A 107 33.94 39.18 42.74
C ALA A 107 32.55 39.01 42.11
N ALA A 108 31.64 39.97 42.32
CA ALA A 108 30.31 39.97 41.71
C ALA A 108 30.39 40.10 40.18
N VAL A 109 31.24 41.00 39.67
CA VAL A 109 31.48 41.19 38.23
C VAL A 109 32.05 39.91 37.61
N ALA A 110 33.05 39.29 38.25
CA ALA A 110 33.62 38.03 37.79
C ALA A 110 32.57 36.90 37.74
N SER A 111 31.70 36.83 38.76
CA SER A 111 30.60 35.86 38.79
C SER A 111 29.56 36.11 37.70
N CYS A 112 29.17 37.38 37.46
CA CYS A 112 28.27 37.76 36.38
C CYS A 112 28.87 37.46 35.01
N ALA A 113 30.16 37.76 34.79
CA ALA A 113 30.85 37.45 33.55
C ALA A 113 30.85 35.94 33.26
N ALA A 114 31.18 35.10 34.26
CA ALA A 114 31.14 33.65 34.11
C ALA A 114 29.72 33.12 33.81
N ARG A 115 28.68 33.74 34.41
CA ARG A 115 27.27 33.39 34.10
C ARG A 115 26.87 33.78 32.68
N LEU A 116 27.31 34.95 32.21
CA LEU A 116 27.05 35.39 30.83
C LEU A 116 27.72 34.47 29.82
N GLU A 117 29.00 34.15 30.02
CA GLU A 117 29.73 33.24 29.14
C GLU A 117 29.08 31.85 29.07
N SER A 118 28.64 31.33 30.22
CA SER A 118 27.90 30.06 30.29
C SER A 118 26.54 30.14 29.58
N ALA A 119 25.80 31.23 29.76
CA ALA A 119 24.52 31.44 29.08
C ALA A 119 24.68 31.60 27.56
N ASP A 120 25.73 32.28 27.11
CA ASP A 120 26.05 32.45 25.70
C ASP A 120 26.44 31.11 25.06
N ALA A 121 27.28 30.31 25.74
CA ALA A 121 27.62 28.97 25.29
C ALA A 121 26.37 28.06 25.19
N ALA A 122 25.49 28.11 26.19
CA ALA A 122 24.23 27.35 26.18
C ALA A 122 23.27 27.82 25.06
N SER A 123 23.21 29.13 24.80
CA SER A 123 22.42 29.71 23.72
C SER A 123 22.94 29.32 22.34
N ALA A 124 24.26 29.33 22.15
CA ALA A 124 24.89 28.88 20.91
C ALA A 124 24.60 27.39 20.65
N ALA A 125 24.81 26.53 21.66
CA ALA A 125 24.50 25.10 21.54
C ALA A 125 23.02 24.83 21.24
N SER A 126 22.11 25.61 21.85
CA SER A 126 20.67 25.49 21.58
C SER A 126 20.32 25.93 20.16
N ARG A 127 20.96 26.98 19.64
CA ARG A 127 20.78 27.44 18.26
C ARG A 127 21.28 26.41 17.24
N ASP A 128 22.43 25.79 17.49
CA ASP A 128 22.94 24.74 16.59
C ASP A 128 22.06 23.49 16.63
N ARG A 129 21.55 23.11 17.81
CA ARG A 129 20.57 22.02 17.92
C ARG A 129 19.27 22.33 17.16
N LEU A 130 18.75 23.55 17.23
CA LEU A 130 17.57 23.96 16.48
C LEU A 130 17.79 23.89 14.97
N ARG A 131 18.98 24.27 14.49
CA ARG A 131 19.34 24.13 13.07
C ARG A 131 19.35 22.67 12.65
N HIS A 132 20.01 21.80 13.40
CA HIS A 132 20.03 20.37 13.10
C HIS A 132 18.64 19.74 13.09
N LEU A 133 17.79 20.08 14.06
CA LEU A 133 16.40 19.60 14.09
C LEU A 133 15.59 20.15 12.90
N GLY A 134 15.84 21.38 12.47
CA GLY A 134 15.22 21.95 11.27
C GLY A 134 15.64 21.22 9.99
N ASP A 135 16.92 20.91 9.84
CA ASP A 135 17.45 20.15 8.70
C ASP A 135 16.86 18.72 8.68
N GLU A 136 16.78 18.06 9.84
CA GLU A 136 16.15 16.74 9.99
C GLU A 136 14.65 16.78 9.66
N GLU A 137 13.93 17.83 10.10
CA GLU A 137 12.51 18.01 9.80
C GLU A 137 12.27 18.15 8.28
N GLU A 138 13.11 18.90 7.58
CA GLU A 138 13.00 19.06 6.12
C GLU A 138 13.30 17.75 5.38
N VAL A 139 14.30 16.98 5.82
CA VAL A 139 14.56 15.64 5.26
C VAL A 139 13.35 14.72 5.46
N LEU A 140 12.80 14.67 6.67
CA LEU A 140 11.63 13.84 6.99
C LEU A 140 10.38 14.26 6.19
N LYS A 141 10.19 15.55 5.91
CA LYS A 141 9.09 16.03 5.05
C LYS A 141 9.22 15.52 3.62
N VAL A 142 10.43 15.52 3.07
CA VAL A 142 10.68 14.98 1.72
C VAL A 142 10.42 13.48 1.69
N GLU A 143 10.96 12.72 2.66
CA GLU A 143 10.72 11.28 2.76
C GLU A 143 9.23 10.95 2.91
N LEU A 144 8.49 11.73 3.71
CA LEU A 144 7.04 11.56 3.87
C LEU A 144 6.29 11.82 2.56
N ALA A 145 6.67 12.85 1.80
CA ALA A 145 6.06 13.13 0.50
C ALA A 145 6.34 12.01 -0.52
N GLU A 146 7.56 11.48 -0.54
CA GLU A 146 7.92 10.33 -1.38
C GLU A 146 7.11 9.08 -0.99
N LEU A 147 7.03 8.77 0.31
CA LEU A 147 6.23 7.65 0.81
C LEU A 147 4.75 7.80 0.44
N GLN A 148 4.17 8.99 0.58
CA GLN A 148 2.78 9.26 0.16
C GLN A 148 2.57 9.08 -1.34
N ALA A 149 3.53 9.52 -2.17
CA ALA A 149 3.47 9.29 -3.61
C ALA A 149 3.52 7.78 -3.95
N THR A 150 4.43 7.03 -3.31
CA THR A 150 4.51 5.58 -3.50
C THR A 150 3.25 4.85 -3.01
N GLU A 151 2.65 5.29 -1.90
CA GLU A 151 1.40 4.73 -1.39
C GLU A 151 0.25 4.96 -2.37
N ALA A 152 0.13 6.16 -2.93
CA ALA A 152 -0.88 6.48 -3.93
C ALA A 152 -0.70 5.63 -5.21
N ASP A 153 0.53 5.47 -5.67
CA ASP A 153 0.84 4.62 -6.83
C ASP A 153 0.53 3.14 -6.58
N LEU A 154 0.83 2.63 -5.39
CA LEU A 154 0.50 1.25 -5.01
C LEU A 154 -1.01 1.05 -4.91
N LYS A 155 -1.76 1.99 -4.33
CA LYS A 155 -3.24 1.94 -4.30
C LYS A 155 -3.84 1.88 -5.69
N ARG A 156 -3.38 2.74 -6.61
CA ARG A 156 -3.82 2.69 -8.02
C ARG A 156 -3.52 1.33 -8.66
N LYS A 157 -2.32 0.78 -8.45
CA LYS A 157 -1.96 -0.54 -8.99
C LYS A 157 -2.84 -1.65 -8.42
N ILE A 158 -3.18 -1.60 -7.14
CA ILE A 158 -4.10 -2.56 -6.51
C ILE A 158 -5.48 -2.46 -7.15
N GLU A 159 -6.03 -1.26 -7.29
CA GLU A 159 -7.32 -1.03 -7.95
C GLU A 159 -7.33 -1.55 -9.39
N GLU A 160 -6.26 -1.31 -10.16
CA GLU A 160 -6.11 -1.82 -11.52
C GLU A 160 -6.08 -3.36 -11.58
N GLU A 161 -5.36 -4.03 -10.67
CA GLU A 161 -5.30 -5.49 -10.62
C GLU A 161 -6.61 -6.11 -10.11
N GLU A 162 -7.33 -5.45 -9.20
CA GLU A 162 -8.67 -5.86 -8.76
C GLU A 162 -9.68 -5.79 -9.92
N GLU A 163 -9.65 -4.70 -10.71
CA GLU A 163 -10.49 -4.55 -11.90
C GLU A 163 -10.19 -5.65 -12.93
N ARG A 164 -8.91 -5.93 -13.19
CA ARG A 164 -8.49 -7.02 -14.09
C ARG A 164 -8.94 -8.38 -13.59
N THR A 165 -8.84 -8.64 -12.29
CA THR A 165 -9.28 -9.90 -11.69
C THR A 165 -10.79 -10.08 -11.88
N ARG A 166 -11.60 -9.05 -11.62
CA ARG A 166 -13.04 -9.09 -11.88
C ARG A 166 -13.37 -9.37 -13.35
N GLN A 167 -12.67 -8.72 -14.28
CA GLN A 167 -12.87 -8.96 -15.71
C GLN A 167 -12.52 -10.39 -16.11
N ILE A 168 -11.45 -10.97 -15.56
CA ILE A 168 -11.07 -12.36 -15.82
C ILE A 168 -12.11 -13.33 -15.24
N GLU A 169 -12.62 -13.09 -14.04
CA GLU A 169 -13.67 -13.91 -13.43
C GLU A 169 -14.97 -13.88 -14.25
N GLU A 170 -15.39 -12.71 -14.73
CA GLU A 170 -16.55 -12.56 -15.62
C GLU A 170 -16.36 -13.33 -16.94
N GLN A 171 -15.17 -13.21 -17.55
CA GLN A 171 -14.81 -13.94 -18.76
C GLN A 171 -14.80 -15.46 -18.53
N GLN A 172 -14.29 -15.91 -17.38
CA GLN A 172 -14.28 -17.33 -17.01
C GLN A 172 -15.71 -17.86 -16.86
N LEU A 173 -16.58 -17.14 -16.13
CA LEU A 173 -17.98 -17.52 -15.97
C LEU A 173 -18.73 -17.57 -17.31
N ALA A 174 -18.48 -16.61 -18.21
CA ALA A 174 -19.07 -16.61 -19.54
C ALA A 174 -18.57 -17.79 -20.38
N ALA A 175 -17.26 -18.08 -20.35
CA ALA A 175 -16.68 -19.22 -21.05
C ALA A 175 -17.22 -20.56 -20.53
N GLU A 176 -17.38 -20.70 -19.21
CA GLU A 176 -17.95 -21.89 -18.58
C GLU A 176 -19.40 -22.13 -18.99
N ARG A 177 -20.24 -21.07 -19.00
CA ARG A 177 -21.61 -21.16 -19.51
C ARG A 177 -21.65 -21.59 -20.97
N ASN A 178 -20.82 -20.97 -21.82
CA ASN A 178 -20.74 -21.32 -23.24
C ASN A 178 -20.30 -22.78 -23.45
N PHE A 179 -19.35 -23.25 -22.64
CA PHE A 179 -18.90 -24.64 -22.67
C PHE A 179 -20.02 -25.61 -22.26
N GLN A 180 -20.76 -25.31 -21.20
CA GLN A 180 -21.90 -26.13 -20.76
C GLN A 180 -23.01 -26.18 -21.83
N HIS A 181 -23.34 -25.04 -22.44
CA HIS A 181 -24.29 -24.99 -23.55
C HIS A 181 -23.82 -25.82 -24.75
N GLY A 182 -22.58 -25.61 -25.21
CA GLY A 182 -22.02 -26.36 -26.33
C GLY A 182 -21.94 -27.87 -26.07
N ARG A 183 -21.68 -28.27 -24.82
CA ARG A 183 -21.73 -29.68 -24.42
C ARG A 183 -23.14 -30.26 -24.51
N GLY A 184 -24.16 -29.53 -24.05
CA GLY A 184 -25.56 -29.94 -24.16
C GLY A 184 -26.02 -30.08 -25.62
N ASP A 185 -25.66 -29.13 -26.47
CA ASP A 185 -25.98 -29.18 -27.91
C ASP A 185 -25.32 -30.39 -28.59
N LEU A 186 -24.06 -30.68 -28.25
CA LEU A 186 -23.35 -31.85 -28.76
C LEU A 186 -24.01 -33.16 -28.34
N GLU A 187 -24.46 -33.26 -27.09
CA GLU A 187 -25.17 -34.44 -26.58
C GLU A 187 -26.51 -34.64 -27.31
N SER A 188 -27.31 -33.58 -27.46
CA SER A 188 -28.56 -33.63 -28.23
C SER A 188 -28.33 -34.02 -29.70
N ALA A 189 -27.28 -33.49 -30.34
CA ALA A 189 -26.92 -33.86 -31.70
C ALA A 189 -26.50 -35.34 -31.82
N ARG A 190 -25.78 -35.87 -30.83
CA ARG A 190 -25.40 -37.29 -30.78
C ARG A 190 -26.61 -38.21 -30.64
N GLU A 191 -27.57 -37.86 -29.79
CA GLU A 191 -28.82 -38.61 -29.62
C GLU A 191 -29.64 -38.63 -30.91
N ARG A 192 -29.81 -37.47 -31.56
CA ARG A 192 -30.50 -37.37 -32.86
C ARG A 192 -29.82 -38.24 -33.91
N ARG A 193 -28.48 -38.17 -34.01
CA ARG A 193 -27.69 -38.98 -34.94
C ARG A 193 -27.94 -40.48 -34.69
N PHE A 194 -27.89 -40.90 -33.43
CA PHE A 194 -28.11 -42.30 -33.07
C PHE A 194 -29.54 -42.78 -33.40
N GLY A 195 -30.55 -41.94 -33.18
CA GLY A 195 -31.92 -42.22 -33.59
C GLY A 195 -32.06 -42.39 -35.10
N LEU A 196 -31.43 -41.50 -35.88
CA LEU A 196 -31.42 -41.59 -37.34
C LEU A 196 -30.71 -42.85 -37.84
N ASP A 197 -29.59 -43.23 -37.24
CA ASP A 197 -28.82 -44.41 -37.63
C ASP A 197 -29.58 -45.72 -37.36
N ARG A 198 -30.29 -45.80 -36.23
CA ARG A 198 -31.24 -46.90 -35.94
C ARG A 198 -32.34 -46.98 -36.99
N ASN A 199 -32.97 -45.84 -37.32
CA ASN A 199 -34.02 -45.79 -38.33
C ASN A 199 -33.50 -46.22 -39.71
N LEU A 200 -32.33 -45.75 -40.09
CA LEU A 200 -31.69 -46.09 -41.36
C LEU A 200 -31.36 -47.58 -41.42
N THR A 201 -30.84 -48.16 -40.35
CA THR A 201 -30.56 -49.60 -40.24
C THR A 201 -31.85 -50.41 -40.39
N ALA A 202 -32.91 -50.05 -39.66
CA ALA A 202 -34.20 -50.74 -39.75
C ALA A 202 -34.81 -50.68 -41.16
N ARG A 203 -34.70 -49.52 -41.83
CA ARG A 203 -35.17 -49.35 -43.22
C ARG A 203 -34.34 -50.16 -44.22
N ARG A 204 -33.02 -50.23 -44.04
CA ARG A 204 -32.14 -51.06 -44.86
C ARG A 204 -32.46 -52.54 -44.72
N SER A 205 -32.57 -53.05 -43.49
CA SER A 205 -32.94 -54.44 -43.25
C SER A 205 -34.31 -54.78 -43.84
N ARG A 206 -35.30 -53.87 -43.70
CA ARG A 206 -36.62 -54.05 -44.33
C ARG A 206 -36.53 -54.07 -45.86
N LEU A 207 -35.76 -53.17 -46.46
CA LEU A 207 -35.57 -53.13 -47.91
C LEU A 207 -34.88 -54.39 -48.42
N GLU A 208 -33.86 -54.88 -47.72
CA GLU A 208 -33.15 -56.11 -48.06
C GLU A 208 -34.06 -57.32 -47.98
N LEU A 209 -34.84 -57.44 -46.91
CA LEU A 209 -35.86 -58.47 -46.78
C LEU A 209 -36.86 -58.38 -47.94
N LEU A 210 -37.43 -57.21 -48.23
CA LEU A 210 -38.34 -57.04 -49.36
C LEU A 210 -37.72 -57.42 -50.71
N ARG A 211 -36.43 -57.11 -50.92
CA ARG A 211 -35.70 -57.52 -52.14
C ARG A 211 -35.51 -59.04 -52.20
N GLN A 212 -35.23 -59.68 -51.07
CA GLN A 212 -35.12 -61.14 -51.01
C GLN A 212 -36.46 -61.81 -51.31
N LEU A 213 -37.55 -61.33 -50.71
CA LEU A 213 -38.92 -61.83 -50.99
C LEU A 213 -39.30 -61.65 -52.47
N LEU A 214 -38.96 -60.50 -53.06
CA LEU A 214 -39.19 -60.27 -54.49
C LEU A 214 -38.34 -61.17 -55.37
N ALA A 215 -37.08 -61.43 -55.01
CA ALA A 215 -36.18 -62.27 -55.79
C ALA A 215 -36.53 -63.77 -55.69
N SER A 216 -37.06 -64.23 -54.55
CA SER A 216 -37.59 -65.58 -54.40
C SER A 216 -38.95 -65.77 -55.06
N GLY A 217 -39.63 -64.68 -55.45
CA GLY A 217 -40.98 -64.72 -56.00
C GLY A 217 -42.03 -65.09 -54.95
N GLU A 218 -41.80 -64.75 -53.68
CA GLU A 218 -42.71 -65.11 -52.60
C GLU A 218 -44.11 -64.53 -52.84
N GLY A 219 -45.12 -65.40 -52.81
CA GLY A 219 -46.52 -65.07 -53.14
C GLY A 219 -46.94 -65.40 -54.58
N LEU A 220 -46.00 -65.74 -55.46
CA LEU A 220 -46.28 -66.27 -56.81
C LEU A 220 -46.53 -67.79 -56.76
N ARG A 221 -47.11 -68.37 -57.81
CA ARG A 221 -47.25 -69.83 -57.94
C ARG A 221 -45.90 -70.56 -57.98
N GLU A 222 -45.90 -71.81 -57.53
CA GLU A 222 -44.70 -72.67 -57.37
C GLU A 222 -43.86 -72.77 -58.64
N GLY A 223 -44.47 -72.94 -59.82
CA GLY A 223 -43.74 -73.00 -61.09
C GLY A 223 -43.06 -71.68 -61.46
N THR A 224 -43.69 -70.55 -61.14
CA THR A 224 -43.09 -69.23 -61.36
C THR A 224 -41.91 -68.99 -60.41
N GLN A 225 -42.03 -69.40 -59.14
CA GLN A 225 -40.93 -69.35 -58.17
C GLN A 225 -39.74 -70.22 -58.59
N SER A 226 -40.01 -71.45 -59.06
CA SER A 226 -39.00 -72.40 -59.53
C SER A 226 -38.22 -71.83 -60.73
N VAL A 227 -38.91 -71.20 -61.68
CA VAL A 227 -38.25 -70.52 -62.81
C VAL A 227 -37.40 -69.34 -62.37
N LEU A 228 -37.91 -68.46 -61.50
CA LEU A 228 -37.17 -67.30 -60.99
C LEU A 228 -35.92 -67.70 -60.18
N THR A 229 -36.00 -68.80 -59.43
CA THR A 229 -34.87 -69.35 -58.68
C THR A 229 -33.87 -70.11 -59.55
N GLY A 230 -34.21 -70.39 -60.82
CA GLY A 230 -33.32 -70.88 -61.85
C GLY A 230 -33.58 -72.31 -62.34
N LEU A 231 -34.68 -72.95 -61.93
CA LEU A 231 -35.19 -74.24 -62.41
C LEU A 231 -34.09 -75.29 -62.68
N ASP A 232 -33.49 -75.78 -61.60
CA ASP A 232 -32.37 -76.76 -61.53
C ASP A 232 -31.07 -76.40 -62.28
N ASP A 233 -31.05 -75.36 -63.13
CA ASP A 233 -29.88 -74.85 -63.85
C ASP A 233 -29.85 -73.31 -63.88
N PRO A 234 -29.49 -72.69 -62.74
CA PRO A 234 -29.52 -71.24 -62.61
C PRO A 234 -28.57 -70.50 -63.56
N GLN A 235 -27.52 -71.17 -64.06
CA GLN A 235 -26.53 -70.54 -64.95
C GLN A 235 -27.07 -70.34 -66.36
N LEU A 236 -27.93 -71.25 -66.83
CA LEU A 236 -28.59 -71.13 -68.12
C LEU A 236 -29.78 -70.16 -68.05
N ILE A 237 -30.61 -70.29 -67.01
CA ILE A 237 -31.95 -69.69 -66.96
C ILE A 237 -31.89 -68.23 -66.48
N LYS A 238 -31.22 -67.94 -65.36
CA LYS A 238 -31.23 -66.59 -64.75
C LYS A 238 -30.73 -65.47 -65.67
N PRO A 239 -29.66 -65.64 -66.49
CA PRO A 239 -29.19 -64.57 -67.38
C PRO A 239 -30.20 -64.16 -68.45
N GLY A 240 -31.18 -65.02 -68.77
CA GLY A 240 -32.20 -64.76 -69.78
C GLY A 240 -33.56 -64.34 -69.21
N LEU A 241 -33.74 -64.29 -67.89
CA LEU A 241 -34.95 -63.77 -67.26
C LEU A 241 -34.91 -62.24 -67.21
N ARG A 242 -35.98 -61.59 -67.69
CA ARG A 242 -36.17 -60.14 -67.62
C ARG A 242 -37.07 -59.69 -66.47
N GLY A 243 -37.50 -60.65 -65.63
CA GLY A 243 -38.37 -60.43 -64.48
C GLY A 243 -39.82 -60.81 -64.76
N VAL A 244 -40.69 -60.50 -63.80
CA VAL A 244 -42.13 -60.80 -63.86
C VAL A 244 -42.89 -59.59 -64.40
N LEU A 245 -43.95 -59.82 -65.19
CA LEU A 245 -44.76 -58.76 -65.80
C LEU A 245 -45.22 -57.72 -64.76
N GLY A 246 -45.77 -58.15 -63.62
CA GLY A 246 -46.22 -57.26 -62.55
C GLY A 246 -45.15 -56.30 -62.01
N SER A 247 -43.86 -56.71 -62.01
CA SER A 247 -42.74 -55.85 -61.57
C SER A 247 -42.39 -54.74 -62.57
N LYS A 248 -42.91 -54.82 -63.80
CA LYS A 248 -42.69 -53.88 -64.90
C LYS A 248 -43.87 -52.93 -65.13
N LEU A 249 -44.92 -53.06 -64.34
CA LEU A 249 -46.10 -52.20 -64.39
C LEU A 249 -46.02 -51.12 -63.31
N ARG A 250 -46.42 -49.90 -63.67
CA ARG A 250 -46.68 -48.82 -62.72
C ARG A 250 -48.16 -48.50 -62.77
N VAL A 251 -48.83 -48.69 -61.64
CA VAL A 251 -50.26 -48.42 -61.51
C VAL A 251 -50.46 -47.09 -60.79
N ARG A 252 -51.48 -46.34 -61.18
CA ARG A 252 -51.88 -45.11 -60.47
C ARG A 252 -52.36 -45.45 -59.06
N GLU A 253 -51.95 -44.64 -58.08
CA GLU A 253 -52.31 -44.84 -56.67
C GLU A 253 -53.84 -44.94 -56.48
N GLY A 254 -54.28 -45.96 -55.74
CA GLY A 254 -55.69 -46.25 -55.46
C GLY A 254 -56.35 -47.25 -56.42
N PHE A 255 -55.71 -47.58 -57.54
CA PHE A 255 -56.24 -48.51 -58.56
C PHE A 255 -55.56 -49.88 -58.55
N GLU A 256 -54.60 -50.11 -57.65
CA GLU A 256 -53.76 -51.31 -57.62
C GLU A 256 -54.59 -52.59 -57.54
N ARG A 257 -55.57 -52.63 -56.62
CA ARG A 257 -56.45 -53.80 -56.45
C ARG A 257 -57.34 -54.08 -57.66
N ALA A 258 -57.80 -53.04 -58.33
CA ALA A 258 -58.65 -53.20 -59.51
C ALA A 258 -57.85 -53.75 -60.70
N VAL A 259 -56.64 -53.23 -60.90
CA VAL A 259 -55.71 -53.70 -61.93
C VAL A 259 -55.20 -55.11 -61.61
N GLU A 260 -54.91 -55.40 -60.35
CA GLU A 260 -54.52 -56.74 -59.89
C GLU A 260 -55.62 -57.77 -60.17
N GLY A 261 -56.87 -57.44 -59.83
CA GLY A 261 -58.01 -58.30 -60.12
C GLY A 261 -58.24 -58.52 -61.61
N ALA A 262 -57.98 -57.51 -62.45
CA ALA A 262 -58.14 -57.59 -63.90
C ALA A 262 -57.06 -58.43 -64.59
N LEU A 263 -55.79 -58.25 -64.21
CA LEU A 263 -54.67 -58.99 -64.81
C LEU A 263 -54.54 -60.40 -64.23
N GLY A 264 -54.91 -60.60 -62.96
CA GLY A 264 -54.94 -61.89 -62.29
C GLY A 264 -53.62 -62.65 -62.41
N SER A 265 -53.70 -63.92 -62.80
CA SER A 265 -52.54 -64.81 -62.98
C SER A 265 -51.55 -64.35 -64.06
N ASN A 266 -51.96 -63.46 -64.98
CA ASN A 266 -51.07 -62.91 -65.99
C ASN A 266 -50.02 -61.97 -65.39
N LEU A 267 -50.26 -61.41 -64.19
CA LEU A 267 -49.25 -60.62 -63.48
C LEU A 267 -47.99 -61.43 -63.20
N GLU A 268 -48.13 -62.74 -63.02
CA GLU A 268 -47.03 -63.66 -62.71
C GLU A 268 -46.21 -64.06 -63.95
N ALA A 269 -46.60 -63.61 -65.15
CA ALA A 269 -45.92 -64.00 -66.38
C ALA A 269 -44.44 -63.60 -66.36
N VAL A 270 -43.55 -64.56 -66.58
CA VAL A 270 -42.10 -64.36 -66.60
C VAL A 270 -41.67 -63.93 -67.99
N LEU A 271 -41.05 -62.76 -68.05
CA LEU A 271 -40.46 -62.22 -69.25
C LEU A 271 -39.12 -62.92 -69.50
N VAL A 272 -38.93 -63.49 -70.69
CA VAL A 272 -37.68 -64.15 -71.09
C VAL A 272 -36.99 -63.39 -72.21
N ARG A 273 -35.73 -63.73 -72.49
CA ARG A 273 -34.91 -63.07 -73.51
C ARG A 273 -35.39 -63.37 -74.92
N ASP A 274 -35.73 -64.61 -75.20
CA ASP A 274 -36.06 -65.18 -76.51
C ASP A 274 -36.98 -66.40 -76.37
N ALA A 275 -37.63 -66.79 -77.46
CA ALA A 275 -38.52 -67.96 -77.51
C ALA A 275 -37.79 -69.29 -77.25
N GLU A 276 -36.52 -69.42 -77.67
CA GLU A 276 -35.73 -70.64 -77.44
C GLU A 276 -35.54 -70.93 -75.94
N LEU A 277 -35.27 -69.90 -75.15
CA LEU A 277 -35.20 -70.03 -73.69
C LEU A 277 -36.56 -70.35 -73.07
N ALA A 278 -37.66 -69.82 -73.62
CA ALA A 278 -39.00 -70.16 -73.13
C ALA A 278 -39.29 -71.66 -73.30
N ASP A 279 -39.00 -72.21 -74.49
CA ASP A 279 -39.19 -73.62 -74.78
C ASP A 279 -38.31 -74.50 -73.87
N ALA A 280 -37.05 -74.12 -73.68
CA ALA A 280 -36.15 -74.82 -72.77
C ALA A 280 -36.61 -74.81 -71.29
N ILE A 281 -37.25 -73.72 -70.85
CA ILE A 281 -37.85 -73.61 -69.52
C ILE A 281 -39.07 -74.54 -69.40
N LEU A 282 -39.94 -74.57 -70.41
CA LEU A 282 -41.14 -75.42 -70.42
C LEU A 282 -40.80 -76.90 -70.42
N GLU A 283 -39.86 -77.34 -71.27
CA GLU A 283 -39.40 -78.73 -71.32
C GLU A 283 -38.83 -79.18 -69.97
N ARG A 284 -38.04 -78.31 -69.32
CA ARG A 284 -37.45 -78.61 -68.00
C ARG A 284 -38.49 -78.62 -66.88
N LEU A 285 -39.48 -77.73 -66.92
CA LEU A 285 -40.55 -77.66 -65.93
C LEU A 285 -41.46 -78.90 -66.02
N GLU A 286 -41.73 -79.38 -67.25
CA GLU A 286 -42.49 -80.61 -67.49
C GLU A 286 -41.76 -81.85 -66.95
N GLN A 287 -40.42 -81.90 -67.11
CA GLN A 287 -39.59 -83.00 -66.59
C GLN A 287 -39.48 -82.99 -65.07
N SER A 288 -39.38 -81.82 -64.44
CA SER A 288 -39.18 -81.69 -62.99
C SER A 288 -40.49 -81.67 -62.20
N GLY A 289 -41.64 -81.45 -62.87
CA GLY A 289 -42.96 -81.40 -62.23
C GLY A 289 -43.14 -80.22 -61.28
N GLN A 290 -42.33 -79.16 -61.40
CA GLN A 290 -42.24 -78.05 -60.44
C GLN A 290 -43.35 -77.00 -60.58
N GLY A 291 -44.53 -77.38 -61.09
CA GLY A 291 -45.74 -76.55 -61.14
C GLY A 291 -46.02 -75.88 -62.49
N GLU A 292 -46.84 -74.82 -62.48
CA GLU A 292 -47.26 -74.06 -63.67
C GLU A 292 -46.56 -72.70 -63.76
N VAL A 293 -46.22 -72.28 -64.99
CA VAL A 293 -45.64 -70.96 -65.28
C VAL A 293 -46.29 -70.36 -66.53
N SER A 294 -46.39 -69.03 -66.57
CA SER A 294 -46.72 -68.28 -67.78
C SER A 294 -45.45 -67.57 -68.27
N LEU A 295 -45.09 -67.74 -69.53
CA LEU A 295 -43.89 -67.14 -70.12
C LEU A 295 -44.27 -66.14 -71.21
N LEU A 296 -43.48 -65.09 -71.34
CA LEU A 296 -43.63 -64.11 -72.41
C LEU A 296 -42.26 -63.85 -73.05
N ALA A 297 -42.14 -64.22 -74.32
CA ALA A 297 -41.00 -63.91 -75.17
C ALA A 297 -41.33 -62.72 -76.09
N PRO A 298 -40.37 -61.83 -76.40
CA PRO A 298 -40.60 -60.67 -77.28
C PRO A 298 -41.20 -61.03 -78.64
N GLU A 299 -40.87 -62.22 -79.16
CA GLU A 299 -41.34 -62.71 -80.46
C GLU A 299 -42.84 -63.05 -80.47
N TRP A 300 -43.43 -63.29 -79.30
CA TRP A 300 -44.86 -63.60 -79.15
C TRP A 300 -45.72 -62.36 -78.94
N ILE A 301 -45.09 -61.19 -78.79
CA ILE A 301 -45.79 -59.93 -78.57
C ILE A 301 -46.35 -59.44 -79.91
N PRO A 302 -47.69 -59.30 -80.04
CA PRO A 302 -48.29 -58.82 -81.27
C PRO A 302 -47.89 -57.35 -81.53
N LYS A 303 -47.60 -57.01 -82.79
CA LYS A 303 -47.30 -55.64 -83.21
C LYS A 303 -48.60 -54.82 -83.32
N THR A 304 -48.97 -54.16 -82.22
CA THR A 304 -50.04 -53.13 -82.07
C THR A 304 -51.45 -53.54 -82.48
N ALA A 305 -52.41 -53.30 -81.57
CA ALA A 305 -53.79 -53.00 -81.93
C ALA A 305 -53.95 -51.47 -81.96
N ASP A 306 -54.60 -50.92 -82.98
CA ASP A 306 -54.93 -49.50 -83.01
C ASP A 306 -55.80 -49.16 -81.79
N ARG A 307 -55.34 -48.20 -80.97
CA ARG A 307 -56.08 -47.73 -79.81
C ARG A 307 -57.29 -46.92 -80.27
N GLN A 308 -58.48 -47.50 -80.14
CA GLN A 308 -59.71 -46.72 -80.22
C GLN A 308 -59.92 -46.00 -78.87
N LEU A 309 -59.89 -44.67 -78.90
CA LEU A 309 -60.27 -43.85 -77.75
C LEU A 309 -61.76 -44.04 -77.49
N MET A 310 -62.09 -44.88 -76.51
CA MET A 310 -63.47 -45.10 -76.10
C MET A 310 -63.84 -44.14 -74.97
N THR A 311 -64.99 -43.49 -75.07
CA THR A 311 -65.53 -42.67 -73.98
C THR A 311 -65.87 -43.55 -72.79
N VAL A 312 -65.49 -43.12 -71.58
CA VAL A 312 -65.83 -43.83 -70.34
C VAL A 312 -67.35 -43.77 -70.13
N PRO A 313 -68.05 -44.92 -70.00
CA PRO A 313 -69.48 -44.95 -69.73
C PRO A 313 -69.86 -44.26 -68.42
N GLU A 314 -71.06 -43.67 -68.36
CA GLU A 314 -71.57 -42.99 -67.17
C GLU A 314 -71.69 -43.96 -65.98
N GLY A 315 -70.96 -43.70 -64.90
CA GLY A 315 -70.88 -44.58 -63.72
C GLY A 315 -69.51 -45.28 -63.54
N ALA A 316 -68.66 -45.32 -64.55
CA ALA A 316 -67.29 -45.86 -64.44
C ALA A 316 -66.23 -44.80 -64.12
N GLU A 317 -65.13 -45.24 -63.50
CA GLU A 317 -64.04 -44.37 -63.06
C GLU A 317 -62.94 -44.19 -64.11
N CYS A 318 -62.45 -45.29 -64.69
CA CYS A 318 -61.46 -45.29 -65.79
C CYS A 318 -61.51 -46.60 -66.58
N TRP A 319 -60.96 -46.59 -67.79
CA TRP A 319 -60.49 -47.83 -68.40
C TRP A 319 -59.25 -48.33 -67.68
N ALA A 320 -59.13 -49.64 -67.45
CA ALA A 320 -57.96 -50.21 -66.76
C ALA A 320 -56.65 -49.87 -67.48
N ASN A 321 -56.67 -49.81 -68.81
CA ASN A 321 -55.54 -49.37 -69.65
C ASN A 321 -55.06 -47.94 -69.35
N ASP A 322 -55.95 -47.02 -68.97
CA ASP A 322 -55.57 -45.64 -68.66
C ASP A 322 -54.94 -45.51 -67.26
N CYS A 323 -55.08 -46.55 -66.45
CA CYS A 323 -54.69 -46.61 -65.05
C CYS A 323 -53.33 -47.32 -64.85
N VAL A 324 -52.73 -47.87 -65.93
CA VAL A 324 -51.46 -48.61 -65.94
C VAL A 324 -50.46 -48.00 -66.94
N GLN A 325 -49.19 -47.94 -66.54
CA GLN A 325 -48.06 -47.61 -67.40
C GLN A 325 -47.08 -48.78 -67.44
N ALA A 326 -46.62 -49.15 -68.64
CA ALA A 326 -45.67 -50.24 -68.86
C ALA A 326 -44.50 -49.78 -69.74
N GLU A 327 -43.39 -50.52 -69.74
CA GLU A 327 -42.30 -50.32 -70.70
C GLU A 327 -42.81 -50.50 -72.14
N ALA A 328 -42.23 -49.77 -73.10
CA ALA A 328 -42.72 -49.71 -74.49
C ALA A 328 -42.80 -51.08 -75.19
N GLU A 329 -41.90 -52.01 -74.83
CA GLU A 329 -41.89 -53.39 -75.34
C GLU A 329 -43.09 -54.22 -74.85
N LEU A 330 -43.63 -53.89 -73.67
CA LEU A 330 -44.70 -54.63 -73.00
C LEU A 330 -46.08 -53.98 -73.18
N THR A 331 -46.13 -52.72 -73.62
CA THR A 331 -47.38 -51.98 -73.83
C THR A 331 -48.42 -52.75 -74.65
N PRO A 332 -48.09 -53.38 -75.80
CA PRO A 332 -49.09 -54.10 -76.60
C PRO A 332 -49.72 -55.30 -75.87
N VAL A 333 -48.94 -55.95 -74.99
CA VAL A 333 -49.43 -57.10 -74.20
C VAL A 333 -50.36 -56.63 -73.09
N VAL A 334 -49.96 -55.57 -72.38
CA VAL A 334 -50.78 -55.00 -71.31
C VAL A 334 -52.09 -54.45 -71.86
N GLU A 335 -52.04 -53.74 -72.98
CA GLU A 335 -53.23 -53.21 -73.66
C GLU A 335 -54.22 -54.31 -74.07
N ARG A 336 -53.70 -55.45 -74.53
CA ARG A 336 -54.50 -56.62 -74.90
C ARG A 336 -55.10 -57.33 -73.70
N LEU A 337 -54.33 -57.49 -72.61
CA LEU A 337 -54.80 -58.14 -71.38
C LEU A 337 -55.87 -57.33 -70.65
N LEU A 338 -55.83 -56.00 -70.78
CA LEU A 338 -56.76 -55.06 -70.17
C LEU A 338 -57.75 -54.48 -71.20
N GLU A 339 -57.82 -55.07 -72.39
CA GLU A 339 -58.75 -54.65 -73.43
C GLU A 339 -60.20 -54.83 -72.93
N ASN A 340 -61.02 -53.79 -73.12
CA ASN A 340 -62.42 -53.78 -72.68
C ASN A 340 -62.62 -53.98 -71.16
N VAL A 341 -61.60 -53.71 -70.33
CA VAL A 341 -61.72 -53.74 -68.87
C VAL A 341 -62.00 -52.35 -68.32
N LEU A 342 -63.13 -52.20 -67.64
CA LEU A 342 -63.59 -50.95 -67.04
C LEU A 342 -63.50 -51.02 -65.52
N VAL A 343 -62.93 -49.99 -64.88
CA VAL A 343 -62.86 -49.88 -63.43
C VAL A 343 -64.05 -49.10 -62.91
N VAL A 344 -64.77 -49.68 -61.97
CA VAL A 344 -65.97 -49.11 -61.35
C VAL A 344 -65.83 -49.09 -59.83
N ARG A 345 -66.57 -48.18 -59.19
CA ARG A 345 -66.46 -47.94 -57.74
C ARG A 345 -66.91 -49.10 -56.87
N ASP A 346 -67.98 -49.78 -57.28
CA ASP A 346 -68.56 -50.89 -56.52
C ASP A 346 -69.24 -51.93 -57.42
N ARG A 347 -69.57 -53.07 -56.80
CA ARG A 347 -70.17 -54.22 -57.48
C ARG A 347 -71.58 -53.93 -58.02
N ALA A 348 -72.33 -53.01 -57.42
CA ALA A 348 -73.69 -52.72 -57.87
C ALA A 348 -73.65 -52.01 -59.23
N VAL A 349 -72.74 -51.06 -59.40
CA VAL A 349 -72.47 -50.38 -60.67
C VAL A 349 -71.96 -51.36 -61.73
N ALA A 350 -71.10 -52.32 -61.34
CA ALA A 350 -70.58 -53.35 -62.24
C ALA A 350 -71.65 -54.26 -62.87
N GLN A 351 -72.82 -54.41 -62.24
CA GLN A 351 -73.91 -55.27 -62.72
C GLN A 351 -74.88 -54.55 -63.66
N THR A 352 -74.86 -53.23 -63.68
CA THR A 352 -75.77 -52.38 -64.46
C THR A 352 -75.17 -51.91 -65.80
N LEU A 353 -73.85 -51.98 -65.92
CA LEU A 353 -73.06 -51.72 -67.13
C LEU A 353 -72.82 -53.02 -67.87
#